data_AF-A0A0F9J097-F1
#
_entry.id   AF-A0A0F9J097-F1
#
_cell.length_a   1.000
_cell.length_b   1.000
_cell.length_c   1.000
_cell.angle_alpha   90.00
_cell.angle_beta   90.00
_cell.angle_gamma   90.00
#
_symmetry.space_group_name_H-M   'P 1'
#
loop_
_entity.id
_entity.type
_entity.pdbx_description
1 polymer ?
#
loop_
_entity_poly.entity_id
_entity_poly.type
_entity_poly.pdbx_seq_one_letter_code
_entity_poly.pdbx_strand_id
1 'polypeptide(L)'
;MKTIVAADLLKLLAARHARDMFVPECRTGGALDEYHQRLDAWAIKRSWAHPQVIGYEIKISRADFLQDDKWRGYLPYCNEFYFVCPPSFIQRDELPEDAGLLWASTNAVKLYTKKRAPYRDVKIPESLWRSIIFSRVTIKGEPTGSGAREYWAEWLAERKVDEEFGWRVGRNIRQVVETQITAVAGENYVLKRQIATYKDIRQFLDLHGIPVDNSIHQFSAKRKVEALVRAVPNGLLQTLTHAQQGLERAHAALTALSNNQSEEEVR
;
A
#
# COMPACT_ATOMS: atom_id res chain seq x y z
N MET A 1 -0.76 -8.53 10.34
CA MET A 1 -1.84 -7.61 10.76
C MET A 1 -1.17 -6.34 11.27
N LYS A 2 -1.61 -5.14 10.88
CA LYS A 2 -1.01 -3.89 11.38
C LYS A 2 -1.43 -3.70 12.84
N THR A 3 -0.48 -3.45 13.73
CA THR A 3 -0.78 -3.02 15.10
C THR A 3 -1.36 -1.61 15.04
N ILE A 4 -2.59 -1.45 15.52
CA ILE A 4 -3.29 -0.16 15.55
C ILE A 4 -2.90 0.57 16.82
N VAL A 5 -2.37 1.79 16.68
CA VAL A 5 -2.03 2.66 17.81
C VAL A 5 -3.00 3.84 17.92
N ALA A 6 -3.02 4.54 19.06
CA ALA A 6 -3.94 5.66 19.30
C ALA A 6 -3.82 6.76 18.21
N ALA A 7 -2.60 7.03 17.76
CA ALA A 7 -2.35 8.00 16.68
C ALA A 7 -3.01 7.61 15.34
N ASP A 8 -3.16 6.31 15.04
CA ASP A 8 -3.88 5.86 13.85
C ASP A 8 -5.38 6.20 13.98
N LEU A 9 -5.97 5.94 15.15
CA LEU A 9 -7.37 6.21 15.43
C LEU A 9 -7.68 7.71 15.42
N LEU A 10 -6.78 8.52 15.98
CA LEU A 10 -6.89 9.98 15.97
C LEU A 10 -6.89 10.54 14.54
N LYS A 11 -6.03 10.01 13.65
CA LYS A 11 -6.02 10.37 12.21
C LYS A 11 -7.34 10.03 11.53
N LEU A 12 -7.92 8.86 11.84
CA LEU A 12 -9.22 8.47 11.29
C LEU A 12 -10.36 9.37 11.76
N LEU A 13 -10.33 9.80 13.03
CA LEU A 13 -11.29 10.76 13.58
C LEU A 13 -11.13 12.13 12.91
N ALA A 14 -9.90 12.62 12.76
CA ALA A 14 -9.62 13.87 12.05
C ALA A 14 -10.14 13.82 10.60
N ALA A 15 -9.91 12.70 9.88
CA ALA A 15 -10.42 12.51 8.53
C ALA A 15 -11.96 12.46 8.48
N ARG A 16 -12.61 11.82 9.47
CA ARG A 16 -14.07 11.80 9.60
C ARG A 16 -14.65 13.21 9.78
N HIS A 17 -13.91 14.08 10.45
CA HIS A 17 -14.27 15.46 10.78
C HIS A 17 -13.59 16.50 9.88
N ALA A 18 -13.21 16.14 8.65
CA ALA A 18 -12.47 17.03 7.74
C ALA A 18 -13.20 18.35 7.40
N ARG A 19 -14.52 18.41 7.57
CA ARG A 19 -15.35 19.62 7.36
C ARG A 19 -15.82 20.27 8.66
N ASP A 20 -15.45 19.70 9.79
CA ASP A 20 -15.88 20.10 11.12
C ASP A 20 -14.74 20.85 11.83
N MET A 21 -15.00 21.37 13.03
CA MET A 21 -13.90 21.76 13.93
C MET A 21 -13.50 20.53 14.73
N PHE A 22 -12.25 20.10 14.59
CA PHE A 22 -11.69 18.93 15.26
C PHE A 22 -10.53 19.35 16.17
N VAL A 23 -10.59 18.95 17.43
CA VAL A 23 -9.65 19.33 18.49
C VAL A 23 -9.11 18.05 19.14
N PRO A 24 -7.90 17.58 18.78
CA PRO A 24 -7.27 16.47 19.49
C PRO A 24 -6.82 16.92 20.87
N GLU A 25 -6.76 15.99 21.83
CA GLU A 25 -6.32 16.24 23.21
C GLU A 25 -7.02 17.46 23.84
N CYS A 26 -8.36 17.47 23.78
CA CYS A 26 -9.15 18.63 24.19
C CYS A 26 -9.31 18.67 25.72
N ARG A 27 -8.84 19.76 26.34
CA ARG A 27 -9.01 20.00 27.78
C ARG A 27 -10.40 20.55 28.06
N THR A 28 -11.03 20.11 29.14
CA THR A 28 -12.40 20.52 29.52
C THR A 28 -12.46 21.81 30.37
N GLY A 29 -11.29 22.34 30.78
CA GLY A 29 -11.12 23.57 31.56
C GLY A 29 -9.79 24.27 31.27
N GLY A 30 -9.55 25.41 31.93
CA GLY A 30 -8.29 26.17 31.84
C GLY A 30 -7.47 26.07 33.12
N ALA A 31 -6.13 26.01 33.03
CA ALA A 31 -5.16 25.51 34.02
C ALA A 31 -5.36 25.81 35.54
N LEU A 32 -6.23 26.75 35.90
CA LEU A 32 -6.63 27.13 37.27
C LEU A 32 -7.85 26.35 37.82
N ASP A 33 -8.65 25.67 36.99
CA ASP A 33 -9.76 24.82 37.45
C ASP A 33 -9.23 23.57 38.20
N GLU A 34 -9.84 23.18 39.33
CA GLU A 34 -9.41 21.99 40.09
C GLU A 34 -9.70 20.66 39.37
N TYR A 35 -10.59 20.66 38.38
CA TYR A 35 -11.04 19.47 37.66
C TYR A 35 -10.80 19.58 36.16
N HIS A 36 -9.55 19.33 35.74
CA HIS A 36 -9.20 19.22 34.33
C HIS A 36 -9.20 17.78 33.87
N GLN A 37 -10.14 17.44 33.00
CA GLN A 37 -10.07 16.22 32.23
C GLN A 37 -9.66 16.55 30.79
N ARG A 38 -9.17 15.54 30.07
CA ARG A 38 -8.70 15.69 28.70
C ARG A 38 -9.26 14.56 27.85
N LEU A 39 -10.16 14.95 26.95
CA LEU A 39 -10.67 14.07 25.90
C LEU A 39 -9.56 13.80 24.89
N ASP A 40 -9.47 12.55 24.40
CA ASP A 40 -8.55 12.21 23.31
C ASP A 40 -8.88 12.98 22.04
N ALA A 41 -10.17 13.16 21.75
CA ALA A 41 -10.61 14.10 20.74
C ALA A 41 -11.99 14.70 21.03
N TRP A 42 -12.18 15.90 20.54
CA TRP A 42 -13.44 16.62 20.59
C TRP A 42 -13.73 17.23 19.22
N ALA A 43 -14.99 17.18 18.79
CA ALA A 43 -15.39 17.75 17.50
C ALA A 43 -16.73 18.48 17.62
N ILE A 44 -16.90 19.53 16.82
CA ILE A 44 -18.20 20.16 16.60
C ILE A 44 -18.49 20.29 15.10
N LYS A 45 -19.68 19.87 14.70
CA LYS A 45 -20.16 20.06 13.32
C LYS A 45 -20.27 21.55 13.01
N ARG A 46 -19.74 21.98 11.87
CA ARG A 46 -19.87 23.37 11.36
C ARG A 46 -21.27 23.61 10.78
N SER A 47 -22.28 23.54 11.64
CA SER A 47 -23.69 23.74 11.29
C SER A 47 -24.31 24.74 12.25
N TRP A 48 -24.89 25.80 11.68
CA TRP A 48 -25.62 26.81 12.46
C TRP A 48 -26.99 26.34 12.92
N ALA A 49 -27.68 25.53 12.09
CA ALA A 49 -29.02 25.03 12.40
C ALA A 49 -28.99 23.85 13.40
N HIS A 50 -27.95 23.02 13.32
CA HIS A 50 -27.82 21.80 14.13
C HIS A 50 -26.37 21.62 14.60
N PRO A 51 -25.88 22.52 15.49
CA PRO A 51 -24.58 22.34 16.10
C PRO A 51 -24.61 21.05 16.92
N GLN A 52 -23.64 20.18 16.66
CA GLN A 52 -23.53 18.91 17.36
C GLN A 52 -22.10 18.70 17.79
N VAL A 53 -21.93 18.54 19.09
CA VAL A 53 -20.65 18.30 19.74
C VAL A 53 -20.49 16.82 20.03
N ILE A 54 -19.31 16.29 19.69
CA ILE A 54 -18.99 14.88 19.83
C ILE A 54 -17.67 14.74 20.59
N GLY A 55 -17.70 14.00 21.70
CA GLY A 55 -16.54 13.62 22.48
C GLY A 55 -16.07 12.21 22.11
N TYR A 56 -14.76 12.01 22.08
CA TYR A 56 -14.13 10.74 21.77
C TYR A 56 -13.08 10.36 22.80
N GLU A 57 -13.13 9.10 23.22
CA GLU A 57 -12.12 8.46 24.07
C GLU A 57 -11.58 7.23 23.33
N ILE A 58 -10.27 7.17 23.14
CA ILE A 58 -9.57 6.14 22.38
C ILE A 58 -9.09 5.06 23.34
N LYS A 59 -9.48 3.81 23.07
CA LYS A 59 -9.03 2.65 23.83
C LYS A 59 -8.21 1.70 22.97
N ILE A 60 -6.93 1.54 23.31
CA ILE A 60 -5.96 0.69 22.56
C ILE A 60 -5.75 -0.68 23.19
N SER A 61 -6.45 -1.00 24.27
CA SER A 61 -6.45 -2.33 24.87
C SER A 61 -7.74 -2.57 25.65
N ARG A 62 -8.01 -3.83 26.02
CA ARG A 62 -9.16 -4.13 26.88
C ARG A 62 -9.01 -3.62 28.30
N ALA A 63 -7.79 -3.70 28.85
CA ALA A 63 -7.52 -3.21 30.21
C ALA A 63 -7.77 -1.71 30.32
N ASP A 64 -7.40 -0.94 29.28
CA ASP A 64 -7.62 0.51 29.18
C ASP A 64 -9.12 0.87 29.23
N PHE A 65 -10.00 0.06 28.63
CA PHE A 65 -11.44 0.25 28.76
C PHE A 65 -11.95 -0.12 30.16
N LEU A 66 -11.53 -1.26 30.72
CA LEU A 66 -12.03 -1.76 32.00
C LEU A 66 -11.59 -0.92 33.20
N GLN A 67 -10.49 -0.19 33.09
CA GLN A 67 -9.96 0.69 34.14
C GLN A 67 -10.47 2.14 34.02
N ASP A 68 -11.17 2.48 32.95
CA ASP A 68 -11.67 3.84 32.73
C ASP A 68 -13.04 4.03 33.39
N ASP A 69 -13.01 4.59 34.59
CA ASP A 69 -14.23 5.01 35.31
C ASP A 69 -14.52 6.52 35.16
N LYS A 70 -13.60 7.28 34.54
CA LYS A 70 -13.62 8.74 34.53
C LYS A 70 -14.34 9.32 33.32
N TRP A 71 -14.54 8.52 32.27
CA TRP A 71 -15.16 8.96 31.01
C TRP A 71 -16.53 9.63 31.18
N ARG A 72 -17.30 9.27 32.22
CA ARG A 72 -18.59 9.91 32.51
C ARG A 72 -18.47 11.41 32.78
N GLY A 73 -17.31 11.84 33.29
CA GLY A 73 -17.00 13.26 33.46
C GLY A 73 -16.94 14.05 32.14
N TYR A 74 -16.84 13.36 30.99
CA TYR A 74 -16.88 14.01 29.67
C TYR A 74 -18.28 14.29 29.14
N LEU A 75 -19.32 13.64 29.68
CA LEU A 75 -20.70 13.77 29.19
C LEU A 75 -21.23 15.21 29.24
N PRO A 76 -20.91 16.04 30.25
CA PRO A 76 -21.29 17.46 30.25
C PRO A 76 -20.64 18.30 29.13
N TYR A 77 -19.65 17.78 28.41
CA TYR A 77 -18.87 18.52 27.42
C TYR A 77 -19.17 18.10 25.96
N CYS A 78 -20.14 17.20 25.75
CA CYS A 78 -20.54 16.76 24.42
C CYS A 78 -22.01 16.31 24.34
N ASN A 79 -22.61 16.41 23.15
CA ASN A 79 -23.96 15.90 22.92
C ASN A 79 -23.95 14.38 22.69
N GLU A 80 -22.92 13.87 22.01
CA GLU A 80 -22.69 12.45 21.80
C GLU A 80 -21.28 12.09 22.27
N PHE A 81 -21.13 10.94 22.94
CA PHE A 81 -19.84 10.44 23.40
C PHE A 81 -19.56 9.07 22.80
N TYR A 82 -18.35 8.85 22.26
CA TYR A 82 -17.95 7.58 21.66
C TYR A 82 -16.64 7.06 22.23
N PHE A 83 -16.64 5.77 22.57
CA PHE A 83 -15.39 5.01 22.64
C PHE A 83 -14.93 4.62 21.23
N VAL A 84 -13.64 4.72 20.99
CA VAL A 84 -13.01 4.40 19.70
C VAL A 84 -11.89 3.40 19.93
N CYS A 85 -11.99 2.23 19.30
CA CYS A 85 -11.00 1.18 19.53
C CYS A 85 -10.70 0.36 18.25
N PRO A 86 -9.61 -0.43 18.26
CA PRO A 86 -9.41 -1.51 17.32
C PRO A 86 -10.60 -2.51 17.33
N PRO A 87 -10.81 -3.26 16.23
CA PRO A 87 -11.90 -4.21 16.18
C PRO A 87 -11.82 -5.25 17.31
N SER A 88 -12.98 -5.57 17.88
CA SER A 88 -13.17 -6.61 18.90
C SER A 88 -12.59 -6.34 20.30
N PHE A 89 -12.05 -5.15 20.59
CA PHE A 89 -11.59 -4.81 21.94
C PHE A 89 -12.74 -4.47 22.90
N ILE A 90 -13.67 -3.63 22.43
CA ILE A 90 -14.89 -3.32 23.15
C ILE A 90 -16.06 -3.89 22.36
N GLN A 91 -16.88 -4.71 23.00
CA GLN A 91 -18.09 -5.28 22.45
C GLN A 91 -19.29 -4.36 22.72
N ARG A 92 -20.34 -4.52 21.92
CA ARG A 92 -21.55 -3.70 22.05
C ARG A 92 -22.27 -3.92 23.39
N ASP A 93 -22.27 -5.16 23.88
CA ASP A 93 -23.09 -5.57 25.03
C ASP A 93 -22.47 -5.20 26.38
N GLU A 94 -21.16 -4.94 26.43
CA GLU A 94 -20.49 -4.40 27.62
C GLU A 94 -20.46 -2.87 27.65
N LEU A 95 -20.89 -2.21 26.57
CA LEU A 95 -20.80 -0.77 26.45
C LEU A 95 -21.92 -0.10 27.26
N PRO A 96 -21.60 0.86 28.14
CA PRO A 96 -22.60 1.64 28.87
C PRO A 96 -23.67 2.23 27.93
N GLU A 97 -24.91 2.33 28.39
CA GLU A 97 -26.05 2.88 27.61
C GLU A 97 -25.75 4.29 27.10
N ASP A 98 -25.01 5.03 27.90
CA ASP A 98 -24.62 6.40 27.63
C ASP A 98 -23.56 6.57 26.52
N ALA A 99 -22.85 5.51 26.14
CA ALA A 99 -21.76 5.63 25.18
C ALA A 99 -22.13 5.05 23.81
N GLY A 100 -21.55 5.65 22.77
CA GLY A 100 -21.43 5.05 21.44
C GLY A 100 -20.11 4.32 21.27
N LEU A 101 -20.02 3.52 20.22
CA LEU A 101 -18.83 2.72 19.91
C LEU A 101 -18.48 2.81 18.43
N LEU A 102 -17.23 3.18 18.17
CA LEU A 102 -16.60 3.14 16.85
C LEU A 102 -15.48 2.10 16.83
N TRP A 103 -15.46 1.25 15.81
CA TRP A 103 -14.34 0.37 15.52
C TRP A 103 -13.56 0.87 14.33
N ALA A 104 -12.22 0.84 14.41
CA ALA A 104 -11.40 0.91 13.22
C ALA A 104 -11.43 -0.39 12.42
N SER A 105 -11.18 -0.29 11.12
CA SER A 105 -10.83 -1.44 10.30
C SER A 105 -9.48 -2.02 10.74
N THR A 106 -9.24 -3.31 10.47
CA THR A 106 -7.99 -4.02 10.83
C THR A 106 -6.73 -3.41 10.21
N ASN A 107 -6.87 -2.63 9.14
CA ASN A 107 -5.80 -1.88 8.49
C ASN A 107 -5.75 -0.38 8.88
N ALA A 108 -6.60 0.07 9.82
CA ALA A 108 -6.73 1.45 10.27
C ALA A 108 -6.97 2.46 9.12
N VAL A 109 -7.90 2.14 8.22
CA VAL A 109 -8.28 2.98 7.06
C VAL A 109 -9.67 3.59 7.23
N LYS A 110 -10.58 2.92 7.95
CA LYS A 110 -11.98 3.34 8.07
C LYS A 110 -12.50 3.12 9.48
N LEU A 111 -13.47 3.95 9.90
CA LEU A 111 -14.22 3.78 11.14
C LEU A 111 -15.63 3.26 10.86
N TYR A 112 -16.09 2.31 11.68
CA TYR A 112 -17.42 1.73 11.64
C TYR A 112 -18.16 2.02 12.95
N THR A 113 -19.36 2.55 12.86
CA THR A 113 -20.23 2.74 14.03
C THR A 113 -20.88 1.40 14.40
N LYS A 114 -20.58 0.89 15.60
CA LYS A 114 -21.13 -0.37 16.12
C LYS A 114 -22.30 -0.15 17.07
N LYS A 115 -22.25 0.94 17.83
CA LYS A 115 -23.36 1.45 18.63
C LYS A 115 -23.39 2.97 18.47
N ARG A 116 -24.56 3.52 18.15
CA ARG A 116 -24.76 4.95 18.10
C ARG A 116 -24.82 5.48 19.53
N ALA A 117 -24.14 6.58 19.80
CA ALA A 117 -24.28 7.24 21.10
C ALA A 117 -25.69 7.84 21.23
N PRO A 118 -26.33 7.78 22.40
CA PRO A 118 -27.51 8.58 22.65
C PRO A 118 -27.16 10.07 22.57
N TYR A 119 -28.07 10.85 22.00
CA TYR A 119 -27.94 12.31 21.98
C TYR A 119 -28.36 12.88 23.33
N ARG A 120 -27.58 13.83 23.83
CA ARG A 120 -27.89 14.62 25.03
C ARG A 120 -27.97 16.09 24.68
N ASP A 121 -29.05 16.72 25.09
CA ASP A 121 -29.18 18.17 25.06
C ASP A 121 -28.42 18.75 26.25
N VAL A 122 -27.16 19.08 26.03
CA VAL A 122 -26.25 19.62 27.04
C VAL A 122 -25.79 20.98 26.58
N LYS A 123 -25.90 21.96 27.47
CA LYS A 123 -25.28 23.27 27.28
C LYS A 123 -23.78 23.16 27.53
N ILE A 124 -23.00 23.22 26.46
CA ILE A 124 -21.54 23.10 26.51
C ILE A 124 -20.96 24.22 27.40
N PRO A 125 -20.17 23.89 28.44
CA PRO A 125 -19.63 24.86 29.37
C PRO A 125 -18.73 25.91 28.70
N GLU A 126 -18.80 27.14 29.20
CA GLU A 126 -17.97 28.25 28.72
C GLU A 126 -16.47 27.99 28.91
N SER A 127 -16.09 27.28 29.98
CA SER A 127 -14.70 26.89 30.27
C SER A 127 -14.07 26.10 29.12
N LEU A 128 -14.83 25.22 28.47
CA LEU A 128 -14.37 24.45 27.31
C LEU A 128 -14.05 25.38 26.13
N TRP A 129 -14.96 26.31 25.82
CA TRP A 129 -14.77 27.27 24.74
C TRP A 129 -13.55 28.15 24.99
N ARG A 130 -13.39 28.65 26.22
CA ARG A 130 -12.21 29.41 26.64
C ARG A 130 -10.93 28.59 26.47
N SER A 131 -10.94 27.33 26.89
CA SER A 131 -9.79 26.42 26.75
C SER A 131 -9.39 26.25 25.28
N ILE A 132 -10.36 26.00 24.39
CA ILE A 132 -10.12 25.86 22.95
C ILE A 132 -9.60 27.17 22.36
N ILE A 133 -10.26 28.30 22.64
CA ILE A 133 -9.88 29.61 22.09
C ILE A 133 -8.47 29.98 22.54
N PHE A 134 -8.18 29.91 23.84
CA PHE A 134 -6.87 30.29 24.38
C PHE A 134 -5.74 29.35 23.94
N SER A 135 -6.04 28.07 23.71
CA SER A 135 -4.99 27.09 23.38
C SER A 135 -4.80 26.85 21.88
N ARG A 136 -5.81 27.13 21.04
CA ARG A 136 -5.84 26.70 19.64
C ARG A 136 -6.16 27.81 18.64
N VAL A 137 -6.60 28.98 19.10
CA VAL A 137 -6.98 30.08 18.21
C VAL A 137 -5.95 31.19 18.31
N THR A 138 -5.23 31.41 17.21
CA THR A 138 -4.45 32.62 17.00
C THR A 138 -5.32 33.61 16.26
N ILE A 139 -5.68 34.72 16.91
CA ILE A 139 -6.37 35.83 16.23
C ILE A 139 -5.32 36.53 15.36
N LYS A 140 -5.34 36.27 14.06
CA LYS A 140 -4.59 37.08 13.09
C LYS A 140 -5.35 38.39 12.94
N GLY A 141 -4.73 39.51 13.31
CA GLY A 141 -5.29 40.83 13.03
C GLY A 141 -5.42 41.04 11.52
N GLU A 142 -6.41 41.82 11.08
CA GLU A 142 -6.35 42.39 9.72
C GLU A 142 -5.09 43.24 9.63
N PRO A 143 -4.24 43.07 8.58
CA PRO A 143 -3.03 43.86 8.46
C PRO A 143 -3.39 45.31 8.10
N THR A 144 -3.71 46.12 9.10
CA THR A 144 -3.88 47.57 8.95
C THR A 144 -2.62 48.28 9.44
N GLY A 145 -1.96 49.02 8.55
CA GLY A 145 -0.81 49.87 8.86
C GLY A 145 0.57 49.23 8.66
N SER A 146 1.57 49.69 9.42
CA SER A 146 3.01 49.36 9.30
C SER A 146 3.34 47.86 9.42
N GLY A 147 2.48 47.07 10.07
CA GLY A 147 2.62 45.60 10.17
C GLY A 147 2.24 44.84 8.90
N ALA A 148 1.66 45.48 7.88
CA ALA A 148 1.34 44.84 6.61
C ALA A 148 2.60 44.36 5.88
N ARG A 149 3.71 45.12 5.93
CA ARG A 149 4.96 44.73 5.28
C ARG A 149 5.62 43.54 5.96
N GLU A 150 5.59 43.47 7.28
CA GLU A 150 6.09 42.34 8.07
C GLU A 150 5.24 41.09 7.84
N TYR A 151 3.91 41.23 7.82
CA TYR A 151 3.00 40.15 7.43
C TYR A 151 3.29 39.63 6.01
N TRP A 152 3.46 40.53 5.02
CA TRP A 152 3.80 40.13 3.66
C TRP A 152 5.21 39.51 3.58
N ALA A 153 6.17 39.98 4.38
CA ALA A 153 7.52 39.40 4.44
C ALA A 153 7.53 38.00 5.06
N GLU A 154 6.82 37.79 6.17
CA GLU A 154 6.61 36.48 6.79
C GLU A 154 5.85 35.54 5.84
N TRP A 155 4.77 36.01 5.22
CA TRP A 155 4.00 35.22 4.24
C TRP A 155 4.84 34.85 3.00
N LEU A 156 5.68 35.77 2.50
CA LEU A 156 6.61 35.48 1.41
C LEU A 156 7.71 34.48 1.84
N ALA A 157 8.15 34.53 3.09
CA ALA A 157 9.11 33.57 3.64
C ALA A 157 8.47 32.18 3.82
N GLU A 158 7.25 32.11 4.36
CA GLU A 158 6.46 30.88 4.45
C GLU A 158 6.24 30.26 3.06
N ARG A 159 5.90 31.08 2.05
CA ARG A 159 5.77 30.59 0.66
C ARG A 159 7.05 30.01 0.09
N LYS A 160 8.22 30.57 0.42
CA LYS A 160 9.51 30.00 -0.02
C LYS A 160 9.75 28.63 0.63
N VAL A 161 9.41 28.48 1.91
CA VAL A 161 9.48 27.19 2.62
C VAL A 161 8.52 26.18 2.02
N ASP A 162 7.30 26.59 1.70
CA ASP A 162 6.29 25.74 1.04
C ASP A 162 6.69 25.34 -0.38
N GLU A 163 7.36 26.22 -1.12
CA GLU A 163 7.90 25.94 -2.46
C GLU A 163 9.03 24.90 -2.39
N GLU A 164 9.97 25.05 -1.45
CA GLU A 164 11.04 24.07 -1.23
C GLU A 164 10.46 22.71 -0.80
N PHE A 165 9.49 22.73 0.12
CA PHE A 165 8.79 21.52 0.56
C PHE A 165 8.05 20.86 -0.61
N GLY A 166 7.32 21.63 -1.41
CA GLY A 166 6.64 21.17 -2.61
C GLY A 166 7.62 20.56 -3.63
N TRP A 167 8.76 21.20 -3.85
CA TRP A 167 9.82 20.67 -4.72
C TRP A 167 10.39 19.35 -4.20
N ARG A 168 10.67 19.25 -2.89
CA ARG A 168 11.15 18.02 -2.25
C ARG A 168 10.14 16.88 -2.35
N VAL A 169 8.86 17.16 -2.13
CA VAL A 169 7.77 16.19 -2.29
C VAL A 169 7.68 15.73 -3.75
N GLY A 170 7.68 16.66 -4.70
CA GLY A 170 7.65 16.35 -6.13
C GLY A 170 8.84 15.49 -6.58
N ARG A 171 10.05 15.79 -6.08
CA ARG A 171 11.26 15.00 -6.35
C ARG A 171 11.14 13.58 -5.81
N ASN A 172 10.71 13.41 -4.55
CA ASN A 172 10.54 12.09 -3.96
C ASN A 172 9.49 11.24 -4.68
N ILE A 173 8.34 11.84 -5.03
CA ILE A 173 7.30 11.14 -5.81
C ILE A 173 7.87 10.70 -7.16
N ARG A 174 8.57 11.59 -7.88
CA ARG A 174 9.19 11.26 -9.16
C ARG A 174 10.18 10.10 -9.04
N GLN A 175 11.04 10.12 -8.03
CA GLN A 175 12.03 9.06 -7.82
C GLN A 175 11.37 7.71 -7.53
N VAL A 176 10.32 7.67 -6.72
CA VAL A 176 9.55 6.44 -6.45
C VAL A 176 8.89 5.93 -7.73
N VAL A 177 8.24 6.82 -8.50
CA VAL A 177 7.57 6.46 -9.76
C VAL A 177 8.58 5.96 -10.80
N GLU A 178 9.71 6.64 -10.99
CA GLU A 178 10.76 6.22 -11.92
C GLU A 178 11.35 4.87 -11.54
N THR A 179 11.56 4.62 -10.23
CA THR A 179 12.03 3.32 -9.74
C THR A 179 11.03 2.21 -10.09
N GLN A 180 9.73 2.45 -9.90
CA GLN A 180 8.67 1.50 -10.25
C GLN A 180 8.55 1.28 -11.76
N ILE A 181 8.60 2.35 -12.56
CA ILE A 181 8.57 2.25 -14.03
C ILE A 181 9.75 1.42 -14.52
N THR A 182 10.94 1.66 -13.97
CA THR A 182 12.16 0.93 -14.36
C THR A 182 12.06 -0.55 -13.98
N ALA A 183 11.55 -0.87 -12.78
CA ALA A 183 11.31 -2.24 -12.35
C ALA A 183 10.30 -2.96 -13.26
N VAL A 184 9.15 -2.33 -13.53
CA VAL A 184 8.11 -2.87 -14.40
C VAL A 184 8.59 -3.02 -15.85
N ALA A 185 9.41 -2.09 -16.35
CA ALA A 185 10.01 -2.20 -17.68
C ALA A 185 10.99 -3.37 -17.76
N GLY A 186 11.79 -3.59 -16.71
CA GLY A 186 12.70 -4.74 -16.58
C GLY A 186 11.93 -6.07 -16.56
N GLU A 187 10.89 -6.17 -15.74
CA GLU A 187 10.02 -7.36 -15.69
C GLU A 187 9.36 -7.63 -17.04
N ASN A 188 8.83 -6.59 -17.71
CA ASN A 188 8.23 -6.73 -19.03
C ASN A 188 9.24 -7.19 -20.09
N TYR A 189 10.49 -6.74 -20.02
CA TYR A 189 11.54 -7.20 -20.92
C TYR A 189 11.82 -8.70 -20.74
N VAL A 190 11.96 -9.15 -19.49
CA VAL A 190 12.18 -10.57 -19.17
C VAL A 190 11.00 -11.43 -19.63
N LEU A 191 9.76 -11.01 -19.34
CA LEU A 191 8.55 -11.73 -19.75
C LEU A 191 8.44 -11.83 -21.28
N LYS A 192 8.71 -10.75 -22.02
CA LYS A 192 8.71 -10.77 -23.49
C LYS A 192 9.72 -11.77 -24.04
N ARG A 193 10.92 -11.84 -23.44
CA ARG A 193 11.95 -12.80 -23.85
C ARG A 193 11.54 -14.23 -23.57
N GLN A 194 10.97 -14.50 -22.40
CA GLN A 194 10.43 -15.82 -22.05
C GLN A 194 9.30 -16.23 -23.01
N ILE A 195 8.37 -15.33 -23.31
CA ILE A 195 7.28 -15.58 -24.27
C ILE A 195 7.84 -15.90 -25.66
N ALA A 196 8.87 -15.20 -26.13
CA ALA A 196 9.53 -15.52 -27.39
C ALA A 196 10.12 -16.93 -27.37
N THR A 197 10.87 -17.28 -26.34
CA THR A 197 11.42 -18.64 -26.18
C THR A 197 10.31 -19.71 -26.13
N TYR A 198 9.21 -19.46 -25.42
CA TYR A 198 8.07 -20.37 -25.40
C TYR A 198 7.44 -20.53 -26.79
N LYS A 199 7.35 -19.46 -27.59
CA LYS A 199 6.87 -19.54 -28.97
C LYS A 199 7.81 -20.37 -29.85
N ASP A 200 9.12 -20.15 -29.75
CA ASP A 200 10.11 -20.90 -30.52
C ASP A 200 10.05 -22.40 -30.19
N ILE A 201 9.97 -22.74 -28.90
CA ILE A 201 9.81 -24.13 -28.43
C ILE A 201 8.50 -24.72 -28.95
N ARG A 202 7.39 -23.96 -28.88
CA ARG A 202 6.10 -24.42 -29.37
C ARG A 202 6.13 -24.69 -30.88
N GLN A 203 6.72 -23.79 -31.66
CA GLN A 203 6.88 -23.96 -33.09
C GLN A 203 7.75 -25.18 -33.44
N PHE A 204 8.84 -25.41 -32.70
CA PHE A 204 9.66 -26.60 -32.85
C PHE A 204 8.87 -27.90 -32.58
N LEU A 205 8.08 -27.92 -31.51
CA LEU A 205 7.24 -29.07 -31.14
C LEU A 205 6.14 -29.34 -32.18
N ASP A 206 5.48 -28.29 -32.67
CA ASP A 206 4.46 -28.39 -33.73
C ASP A 206 5.07 -28.91 -35.05
N LEU A 207 6.26 -28.43 -35.45
CA LEU A 207 7.00 -28.92 -36.62
C LEU A 207 7.31 -30.43 -36.54
N HIS A 208 7.44 -30.96 -35.32
CA HIS A 208 7.73 -32.38 -35.07
C HIS A 208 6.47 -33.18 -34.73
N GLY A 209 5.27 -32.63 -34.98
CA GLY A 209 4.00 -33.32 -34.81
C GLY A 209 3.59 -33.57 -33.34
N ILE A 210 4.14 -32.79 -32.41
CA ILE A 210 3.79 -32.84 -30.98
C ILE A 210 2.83 -31.66 -30.71
N PRO A 211 1.50 -31.88 -30.72
CA PRO A 211 0.55 -30.80 -30.51
C PRO A 211 0.73 -30.24 -29.09
N VAL A 212 0.85 -28.92 -28.97
CA VAL A 212 0.95 -28.20 -27.70
C VAL A 212 -0.37 -27.45 -27.46
N ASP A 213 -1.33 -28.10 -26.80
CA ASP A 213 -2.57 -27.46 -26.31
C ASP A 213 -2.66 -27.63 -24.78
N ASN A 214 -3.46 -26.78 -24.13
CA ASN A 214 -3.63 -26.56 -22.68
C ASN A 214 -4.04 -27.82 -21.87
N SER A 215 -4.07 -29.01 -22.47
CA SER A 215 -4.50 -30.28 -21.91
C SER A 215 -3.40 -31.35 -21.89
N ILE A 216 -2.12 -30.98 -22.06
CA ILE A 216 -1.01 -31.93 -21.95
C ILE A 216 -0.59 -32.06 -20.49
N HIS A 217 -1.12 -33.08 -19.81
CA HIS A 217 -0.45 -33.60 -18.63
C HIS A 217 0.95 -34.06 -19.01
N GLN A 218 1.94 -33.65 -18.20
CA GLN A 218 3.39 -33.93 -18.30
C GLN A 218 3.75 -35.37 -18.70
N PHE A 219 2.84 -36.32 -18.44
CA PHE A 219 2.95 -37.74 -18.74
C PHE A 219 2.83 -38.10 -20.25
N SER A 220 2.04 -37.38 -21.05
CA SER A 220 1.81 -37.73 -22.47
C SER A 220 2.94 -37.26 -23.39
N ALA A 221 3.50 -36.06 -23.11
CA ALA A 221 4.68 -35.54 -23.79
C ALA A 221 5.90 -36.45 -23.58
N LYS A 222 6.11 -36.92 -22.34
CA LYS A 222 7.20 -37.84 -22.00
C LYS A 222 7.12 -39.16 -22.77
N ARG A 223 5.93 -39.78 -22.88
CA ARG A 223 5.73 -41.02 -23.67
C ARG A 223 6.00 -40.84 -25.16
N LYS A 224 5.62 -39.71 -25.76
CA LYS A 224 5.85 -39.46 -27.20
C LYS A 224 7.33 -39.19 -27.50
N VAL A 225 8.02 -38.43 -26.64
CA VAL A 225 9.48 -38.23 -26.77
C VAL A 225 10.21 -39.56 -26.59
N GLU A 226 9.83 -40.38 -25.61
CA GLU A 226 10.38 -41.73 -25.43
C GLU A 226 10.08 -42.65 -26.63
N ALA A 227 8.92 -42.51 -27.29
CA ALA A 227 8.58 -43.26 -28.49
C ALA A 227 9.40 -42.83 -29.71
N LEU A 228 9.64 -41.52 -29.89
CA LEU A 228 10.54 -40.98 -30.93
C LEU A 228 11.98 -41.45 -30.75
N VAL A 229 12.48 -41.44 -29.50
CA VAL A 229 13.81 -41.95 -29.16
C VAL A 229 13.92 -43.45 -29.43
N ARG A 230 12.85 -44.23 -29.20
CA ARG A 230 12.80 -45.67 -29.52
C ARG A 230 12.61 -45.97 -31.01
N ALA A 231 12.06 -45.03 -31.78
CA ALA A 231 11.81 -45.18 -33.22
C ALA A 231 13.07 -44.93 -34.06
N VAL A 232 14.11 -44.30 -33.50
CA VAL A 232 15.44 -44.25 -34.12
C VAL A 232 16.08 -45.63 -33.98
N PRO A 233 16.32 -46.38 -35.06
CA PRO A 233 16.94 -47.70 -34.96
C PRO A 233 18.33 -47.57 -34.31
N ASN A 234 18.62 -48.36 -33.28
CA ASN A 234 19.87 -48.28 -32.51
C ASN A 234 21.15 -48.43 -33.36
N GLY A 235 21.03 -48.92 -34.60
CA GLY A 235 22.14 -49.03 -35.55
C GLY A 235 22.30 -47.86 -36.52
N LEU A 236 21.30 -46.97 -36.67
CA LEU A 236 21.28 -45.96 -37.75
C LEU A 236 22.45 -44.96 -37.63
N LEU A 237 22.77 -44.56 -36.40
CA LEU A 237 23.93 -43.71 -36.10
C LEU A 237 25.24 -44.43 -36.48
N GLN A 238 25.42 -45.69 -36.08
CA GLN A 238 26.60 -46.48 -36.47
C GLN A 238 26.68 -46.68 -37.99
N THR A 239 25.54 -46.89 -38.67
CA THR A 239 25.51 -47.10 -40.12
C THR A 239 25.92 -45.82 -40.86
N LEU A 240 25.44 -44.66 -40.41
CA LEU A 240 25.80 -43.35 -40.95
C LEU A 240 27.27 -43.01 -40.68
N THR A 241 27.79 -43.32 -39.48
CA THR A 241 29.21 -43.12 -39.15
C THR A 241 30.10 -44.02 -40.01
N HIS A 242 29.73 -45.28 -40.22
CA HIS A 242 30.46 -46.18 -41.11
C HIS A 242 30.43 -45.71 -42.57
N ALA A 243 29.29 -45.20 -43.04
CA ALA A 243 29.17 -44.63 -44.39
C ALA A 243 30.05 -43.38 -44.57
N GLN A 244 30.08 -42.49 -43.58
CA GLN A 244 30.96 -41.31 -43.58
C GLN A 244 32.44 -41.71 -43.65
N GLN A 245 32.87 -42.64 -42.80
CA GLN A 245 34.25 -43.13 -42.80
C GLN A 245 34.63 -43.81 -44.12
N GLY A 246 33.68 -44.52 -44.75
CA GLY A 246 33.88 -45.11 -46.08
C GLY A 246 34.10 -44.05 -47.16
N LEU A 247 33.31 -42.97 -47.12
CA LEU A 247 33.43 -41.83 -48.04
C LEU A 247 34.75 -41.08 -47.85
N GLU A 248 35.19 -40.85 -46.62
CA GLU A 248 36.48 -40.20 -46.31
C GLU A 248 37.66 -41.03 -46.83
N ARG A 249 37.61 -42.36 -46.70
CA ARG A 249 38.64 -43.26 -47.24
C ARG A 249 38.65 -43.26 -48.77
N ALA A 250 37.49 -43.27 -49.41
CA ALA A 250 37.39 -43.20 -50.86
C ALA A 250 37.93 -41.87 -51.39
N HIS A 251 37.62 -40.75 -50.72
CA HIS A 251 38.18 -39.44 -51.04
C HIS A 251 39.71 -39.43 -50.89
N ALA A 252 40.25 -39.98 -49.81
CA ALA A 252 41.70 -40.05 -49.59
C ALA A 252 42.40 -40.90 -50.67
N ALA A 253 41.80 -42.03 -51.07
CA ALA A 253 42.34 -42.87 -52.14
C ALA A 253 42.32 -42.17 -53.51
N LEU A 254 41.24 -41.44 -53.83
CA LEU A 254 41.15 -40.63 -55.05
C LEU A 254 42.17 -39.49 -55.07
N THR A 255 42.41 -38.86 -53.92
CA THR A 255 43.41 -37.80 -53.79
C THR A 255 44.83 -38.36 -53.94
N ALA A 256 45.11 -39.55 -53.40
CA ALA A 256 46.39 -40.22 -53.58
C ALA A 256 46.64 -40.64 -55.04
N LEU A 257 45.62 -41.13 -55.74
CA LEU A 257 45.71 -41.45 -57.17
C LEU A 257 45.93 -40.19 -58.03
N SER A 258 45.26 -39.08 -57.71
CA SER A 258 45.47 -37.79 -58.37
C SER A 258 46.89 -37.24 -58.16
N ASN A 259 47.49 -37.49 -56.98
CA ASN A 259 48.86 -37.05 -56.68
C ASN A 259 49.92 -37.93 -57.36
N ASN A 260 49.68 -39.26 -57.47
CA ASN A 260 50.60 -40.14 -58.22
C ASN A 260 50.59 -39.87 -59.73
N GLN A 261 49.45 -39.49 -60.32
CA GLN A 261 49.39 -39.12 -61.75
C GLN A 261 50.13 -37.82 -62.06
N SER A 262 50.23 -36.90 -61.09
CA SER A 262 50.97 -35.64 -61.24
C SER A 262 52.48 -35.80 -60.97
N GLU A 263 52.93 -36.89 -60.33
CA GLU A 263 54.35 -37.24 -60.21
C GLU A 263 54.89 -38.03 -61.42
N GLU A 264 54.05 -38.77 -62.16
CA GLU A 264 54.44 -39.45 -63.41
C GLU A 264 54.55 -38.50 -64.61
N GLU A 265 53.84 -37.36 -64.63
CA GLU A 265 53.94 -36.36 -65.72
C GLU A 265 55.15 -35.40 -65.59
N VAL A 266 55.90 -35.46 -64.48
CA VAL A 266 57.06 -34.57 -64.21
C VAL A 266 58.42 -35.30 -64.32
N ARG A 267 58.43 -36.60 -64.68
CA ARG A 267 59.63 -37.38 -65.03
C ARG A 267 59.75 -37.61 -66.53
#